data_AF-A0A5D0SPS7-F1
#
_entry.id   AF-A0A5D0SPS7-F1
#
_cell.length_a   1.000
_cell.length_b   1.000
_cell.length_c   1.000
_cell.angle_alpha   90.00
_cell.angle_beta   90.00
_cell.angle_gamma   90.00
#
_symmetry.space_group_name_H-M   'P 1'
#
loop_
_entity.id
_entity.type
_entity.pdbx_description
1 polymer ?
#
loop_
_entity_poly.entity_id
_entity_poly.type
_entity_poly.pdbx_seq_one_letter_code
_entity_poly.pdbx_strand_id
1 'polypeptide(L)'
;MDEEIFRQYIDPLNRTVSVSSNTWEFKQVIHPEIRGKEDILQKVFEEPNFIYESKDYTNRDVYFWYTTNIELGSGLNYAMGIVEFSESTDYGEMVSIYGSTRIHGVNVGGLKYFNKQNEK
;
A
#
# COMPACT_ATOMS: atom_id res chain seq x y z
N MET A 1 19.70 -7.41 -13.46
CA MET A 1 19.01 -6.16 -13.82
C MET A 1 18.70 -5.53 -12.50
N ASP A 2 19.38 -4.46 -12.17
CA ASP A 2 19.07 -3.68 -10.96
C ASP A 2 17.65 -3.13 -11.15
N GLU A 3 16.76 -3.40 -10.20
CA GLU A 3 15.42 -2.84 -10.25
C GLU A 3 15.53 -1.32 -10.10
N GLU A 4 15.16 -0.59 -11.14
CA GLU A 4 15.16 0.87 -11.10
C GLU A 4 14.08 1.32 -10.12
N ILE A 5 14.49 2.08 -9.09
CA ILE A 5 13.58 2.67 -8.11
C ILE A 5 12.75 3.73 -8.83
N PHE A 6 11.44 3.52 -8.86
CA PHE A 6 10.48 4.48 -9.38
C PHE A 6 10.30 5.64 -8.39
N ARG A 7 9.97 5.30 -7.14
CA ARG A 7 9.73 6.26 -6.04
C ARG A 7 10.02 5.63 -4.69
N GLN A 8 10.23 6.50 -3.69
CA GLN A 8 10.34 6.14 -2.28
C GLN A 8 9.39 7.00 -1.46
N TYR A 9 8.87 6.42 -0.38
CA TYR A 9 7.96 7.06 0.56
C TYR A 9 8.43 6.80 1.98
N ILE A 10 8.16 7.74 2.89
CA ILE A 10 8.34 7.54 4.32
C ILE A 10 6.97 7.36 4.95
N ASP A 11 6.75 6.22 5.59
CA ASP A 11 5.46 5.92 6.20
C ASP A 11 5.28 6.56 7.60
N PRO A 12 4.07 6.54 8.18
CA PRO A 12 3.81 7.08 9.51
C PRO A 12 4.56 6.37 10.66
N LEU A 13 5.18 5.22 10.41
CA LEU A 13 6.03 4.50 11.35
C LEU A 13 7.51 4.82 11.12
N ASN A 14 7.81 5.82 10.30
CA ASN A 14 9.14 6.29 9.93
C ASN A 14 10.00 5.23 9.22
N ARG A 15 9.36 4.42 8.37
CA ARG A 15 9.99 3.38 7.55
C ARG A 15 10.03 3.80 6.09
N THR A 16 11.06 3.37 5.38
CA THR A 16 11.20 3.64 3.95
C THR A 16 10.48 2.56 3.15
N VAL A 17 9.53 2.95 2.31
CA VAL A 17 8.86 2.09 1.33
C VAL A 17 9.37 2.43 -0.06
N SER A 18 10.02 1.46 -0.70
CA SER A 18 10.52 1.58 -2.07
C SER A 18 9.55 0.96 -3.06
N VAL A 19 9.38 1.62 -4.20
CA VAL A 19 8.58 1.13 -5.32
C VAL A 19 9.49 1.01 -6.53
N SER A 20 9.65 -0.19 -7.08
CA SER A 20 10.39 -0.38 -8.33
C SER A 20 9.51 -0.11 -9.56
N SER A 21 10.11 0.42 -10.63
CA SER A 21 9.42 0.72 -11.90
C SER A 21 8.76 -0.52 -12.47
N ASN A 22 9.47 -1.65 -12.46
CA ASN A 22 8.95 -2.94 -12.93
C ASN A 22 7.70 -3.36 -12.16
N THR A 23 7.72 -3.24 -10.83
CA THR A 23 6.56 -3.60 -10.01
C THR A 23 5.40 -2.65 -10.32
N TRP A 24 5.63 -1.34 -10.36
CA TRP A 24 4.57 -0.38 -10.65
C TRP A 24 3.92 -0.61 -12.03
N GLU A 25 4.74 -0.78 -13.08
CA GLU A 25 4.26 -1.06 -14.43
C GLU A 25 3.48 -2.37 -14.49
N PHE A 26 4.00 -3.45 -13.89
CA PHE A 26 3.31 -4.73 -13.85
C PHE A 26 1.96 -4.64 -13.12
N LYS A 27 1.90 -3.93 -11.98
CA LYS A 27 0.65 -3.76 -11.23
C LYS A 27 -0.39 -2.98 -12.01
N GLN A 28 -0.03 -1.96 -12.78
CA GLN A 28 -0.98 -1.25 -13.63
C GLN A 28 -1.57 -2.11 -14.76
N VAL A 29 -0.88 -3.17 -15.18
CA VAL A 29 -1.40 -4.12 -16.19
C VAL A 29 -2.44 -5.05 -15.57
N ILE A 30 -2.18 -5.59 -14.38
CA ILE A 30 -3.09 -6.51 -13.70
C ILE A 30 -4.24 -5.80 -12.96
N HIS A 31 -4.02 -4.55 -12.57
CA HIS A 31 -4.94 -3.67 -11.87
C HIS A 31 -5.10 -2.38 -12.70
N PRO A 32 -5.87 -2.40 -13.81
CA PRO A 32 -6.02 -1.23 -14.66
C PRO A 32 -6.67 -0.04 -13.95
N GLU A 33 -7.36 -0.27 -12.82
CA GLU A 33 -7.96 0.78 -12.01
C GLU A 33 -6.94 1.75 -11.39
N ILE A 34 -5.68 1.37 -11.23
CA ILE A 34 -4.61 2.24 -10.70
C ILE A 34 -3.75 2.88 -11.81
N ARG A 35 -4.06 2.62 -13.08
CA ARG A 35 -3.24 3.12 -14.19
C ARG A 35 -3.23 4.65 -14.25
N GLY A 36 -2.04 5.24 -14.27
CA GLY A 36 -1.84 6.70 -14.29
C GLY A 36 -2.30 7.42 -13.02
N LYS A 37 -2.36 6.71 -11.88
CA LYS A 37 -2.76 7.23 -10.57
C LYS A 37 -1.61 7.12 -9.57
N GLU A 38 -0.46 7.64 -9.96
CA GLU A 38 0.77 7.64 -9.15
C GLU A 38 0.59 8.38 -7.82
N ASP A 39 -0.35 9.33 -7.74
CA ASP A 39 -0.71 10.06 -6.53
C ASP A 39 -1.30 9.14 -5.44
N ILE A 40 -1.96 8.04 -5.82
CA ILE A 40 -2.48 7.05 -4.88
C ILE A 40 -1.36 6.37 -4.11
N LEU A 41 -0.18 6.16 -4.72
CA LEU A 41 0.96 5.58 -4.01
C LEU A 41 1.35 6.45 -2.80
N GLN A 42 1.39 7.76 -2.99
CA GLN A 42 1.69 8.70 -1.90
C GLN A 42 0.64 8.58 -0.79
N LYS A 43 -0.64 8.56 -1.15
CA LYS A 43 -1.73 8.42 -0.18
C LYS A 43 -1.72 7.10 0.57
N VAL A 44 -1.40 6.00 -0.11
CA VAL A 44 -1.32 4.68 0.51
C VAL A 44 -0.12 4.55 1.45
N PHE A 45 1.04 5.11 1.10
CA PHE A 45 2.26 4.87 1.88
C PHE A 45 2.62 5.99 2.86
N GLU A 46 2.37 7.26 2.56
CA GLU A 46 2.66 8.39 3.47
C GLU A 46 1.46 8.76 4.36
N GLU A 47 0.23 8.59 3.84
CA GLU A 47 -1.00 8.96 4.55
C GLU A 47 -2.02 7.81 4.71
N PRO A 48 -1.60 6.56 5.03
CA PRO A 48 -2.54 5.47 5.19
C PRO A 48 -3.57 5.77 6.29
N ASN A 49 -4.74 5.18 6.16
CA ASN A 49 -5.73 5.09 7.21
C ASN A 49 -5.35 4.07 8.27
N PHE A 50 -4.77 2.95 7.86
CA PHE A 50 -4.26 1.95 8.78
C PHE A 50 -3.20 1.09 8.11
N ILE A 51 -2.35 0.53 8.97
CA ILE A 51 -1.32 -0.43 8.61
C ILE A 51 -1.49 -1.63 9.53
N TYR A 52 -1.43 -2.84 8.98
CA TYR A 52 -1.38 -4.06 9.77
C TYR A 52 -0.50 -5.13 9.14
N GLU A 53 -0.08 -6.09 9.95
CA GLU A 53 0.66 -7.26 9.48
C GLU A 53 -0.26 -8.19 8.68
N SER A 54 0.20 -8.61 7.51
CA SER A 54 -0.49 -9.58 6.68
C SER A 54 -0.71 -10.89 7.45
N LYS A 55 -1.92 -11.44 7.36
CA LYS A 55 -2.24 -12.77 7.90
C LYS A 55 -1.42 -13.88 7.24
N ASP A 56 -1.07 -13.71 5.97
CA ASP A 56 -0.48 -14.78 5.17
C ASP A 56 1.06 -14.74 5.17
N TYR A 57 1.66 -13.61 5.57
CA TYR A 57 3.12 -13.39 5.53
C TYR A 57 3.57 -12.49 6.68
N THR A 58 4.45 -13.00 7.54
CA THR A 58 4.91 -12.28 8.75
C THR A 58 5.85 -11.11 8.47
N ASN A 59 6.46 -11.08 7.28
CA ASN A 59 7.33 -9.99 6.83
C ASN A 59 6.59 -8.99 5.93
N ARG A 60 5.26 -9.05 5.85
CA ARG A 60 4.49 -8.11 5.02
C ARG A 60 3.53 -7.30 5.84
N ASP A 61 3.49 -6.01 5.51
CA ASP A 61 2.46 -5.11 5.99
C ASP A 61 1.52 -4.70 4.87
N VAL A 62 0.27 -4.53 5.25
CA VAL A 62 -0.80 -4.08 4.38
C VAL A 62 -1.21 -2.67 4.80
N TYR A 63 -1.19 -1.78 3.82
CA TYR A 63 -1.51 -0.37 3.92
C TYR A 63 -2.86 -0.14 3.26
N PHE A 64 -3.70 0.67 3.89
CA PHE A 64 -4.97 1.07 3.32
C PHE A 64 -5.12 2.56 3.32
N TRP A 65 -5.65 3.09 2.23
CA TRP A 65 -6.15 4.45 2.17
C TRP A 65 -7.61 4.43 1.69
N TYR A 66 -8.49 5.10 2.43
CA TYR A 66 -9.86 5.33 2.01
C TYR A 66 -9.85 6.26 0.81
N THR A 67 -10.47 5.79 -0.26
CA THR A 67 -10.63 6.56 -1.47
C THR A 67 -12.10 6.85 -1.70
N THR A 68 -12.39 7.92 -2.41
CA THR A 68 -13.74 8.10 -2.94
C THR A 68 -13.95 7.15 -4.12
N ASN A 69 -15.17 6.63 -4.30
CA ASN A 69 -15.54 5.74 -5.42
C ASN A 69 -15.19 6.29 -6.83
N ILE A 70 -14.82 7.56 -6.95
CA ILE A 70 -14.45 8.21 -8.20
C ILE A 70 -12.98 7.94 -8.56
N GLU A 71 -12.07 7.88 -7.58
CA GLU A 71 -10.63 7.86 -7.86
C GLU A 71 -10.18 6.48 -8.34
N LEU A 72 -10.75 5.37 -7.86
CA LEU A 72 -10.44 4.01 -8.35
C LEU A 72 -11.51 3.43 -9.27
N GLY A 73 -12.67 4.08 -9.38
CA GLY A 73 -13.83 3.54 -10.09
C GLY A 73 -14.88 2.97 -9.14
N SER A 74 -16.12 2.86 -9.64
CA SER A 74 -17.29 2.61 -8.80
C SER A 74 -17.17 1.31 -7.99
N GLY A 75 -17.36 1.44 -6.67
CA GLY A 75 -17.41 0.32 -5.73
C GLY A 75 -16.09 0.06 -5.00
N LEU A 76 -14.98 0.62 -5.47
CA LEU A 76 -13.66 0.51 -4.84
C LEU A 76 -13.50 1.63 -3.82
N ASN A 77 -13.71 1.31 -2.55
CA ASN A 77 -13.65 2.26 -1.45
C ASN A 77 -12.24 2.39 -0.84
N TYR A 78 -11.31 1.54 -1.26
CA TYR A 78 -9.97 1.45 -0.69
C TYR A 78 -8.90 1.31 -1.78
N ALA A 79 -7.77 1.99 -1.59
CA ALA A 79 -6.51 1.57 -2.19
C ALA A 79 -5.75 0.73 -1.16
N MET A 80 -5.35 -0.49 -1.56
CA MET A 80 -4.58 -1.40 -0.71
C MET A 80 -3.16 -1.53 -1.26
N GLY A 81 -2.16 -1.20 -0.45
CA GLY A 81 -0.74 -1.44 -0.73
C GLY A 81 -0.20 -2.59 0.12
N ILE A 82 0.71 -3.38 -0.43
CA ILE A 82 1.39 -4.45 0.30
C ILE A 82 2.89 -4.21 0.18
N VAL A 83 3.55 -4.15 1.33
CA VAL A 83 5.00 -3.94 1.44
C VAL A 83 5.62 -5.13 2.13
N GLU A 84 6.67 -5.69 1.53
CA GLU A 84 7.51 -6.71 2.13
C GLU A 84 8.74 -6.05 2.76
N PHE A 85 8.93 -6.25 4.06
CA PHE A 85 10.06 -5.69 4.80
C PHE A 85 11.21 -6.68 4.84
N SER A 86 12.42 -6.14 4.67
CA SER A 86 13.66 -6.86 4.96
C SER A 86 13.78 -7.18 6.46
N GLU A 87 14.77 -7.99 6.86
CA GLU A 87 14.99 -8.34 8.27
C GLU A 87 15.14 -7.10 9.16
N SER A 88 15.70 -6.01 8.61
CA SER A 88 15.60 -4.68 9.21
C SER A 88 14.24 -4.07 8.85
N THR A 89 13.36 -3.90 9.83
CA THR A 89 11.99 -3.36 9.64
C THR A 89 11.93 -1.93 9.10
N ASP A 90 13.08 -1.28 8.88
CA ASP A 90 13.20 0.12 8.47
C ASP A 90 13.09 0.31 6.95
N TYR A 91 13.29 -0.76 6.17
CA TYR A 91 13.18 -0.72 4.71
C TYR A 91 12.29 -1.85 4.19
N GLY A 92 11.31 -1.48 3.37
CA GLY A 92 10.42 -2.40 2.71
C GLY A 92 10.21 -2.06 1.24
N GLU A 93 9.86 -3.08 0.46
CA GLU A 93 9.59 -2.99 -0.97
C GLU A 93 8.12 -3.25 -1.23
N MET A 94 7.49 -2.36 -2.00
CA MET A 94 6.12 -2.59 -2.44
C MET A 94 6.08 -3.83 -3.35
N VAL A 95 5.29 -4.82 -2.97
CA VAL A 95 5.07 -6.03 -3.77
C VAL A 95 3.71 -6.02 -4.48
N SER A 96 2.78 -5.18 -4.04
CA SER A 96 1.48 -5.02 -4.70
C SER A 96 0.78 -3.72 -4.33
N ILE A 97 -0.09 -3.25 -5.22
CA ILE A 97 -1.08 -2.21 -4.95
C ILE A 97 -2.29 -2.41 -5.86
N TYR A 98 -3.51 -2.22 -5.34
CA TYR A 98 -4.76 -2.38 -6.09
C TYR A 98 -5.95 -1.75 -5.36
N GLY A 99 -7.07 -1.60 -6.07
CA GLY A 99 -8.32 -1.16 -5.46
C GLY A 99 -9.08 -2.30 -4.78
N SER A 100 -9.70 -2.03 -3.63
CA SER A 100 -10.49 -3.01 -2.89
C SER A 100 -11.85 -2.45 -2.47
N THR A 101 -12.82 -3.36 -2.35
CA THR A 101 -14.15 -3.07 -1.78
C THR A 101 -14.22 -3.33 -0.28
N ARG A 102 -13.22 -4.05 0.28
CA ARG A 102 -13.22 -4.58 1.64
C ARG A 102 -11.85 -4.50 2.28
N ILE A 103 -11.84 -4.47 3.60
CA ILE A 103 -10.66 -4.68 4.43
C ILE A 103 -10.63 -6.16 4.83
N HIS A 104 -9.53 -6.87 4.62
CA HIS A 104 -9.41 -8.29 4.97
C HIS A 104 -7.96 -8.70 5.27
N GLY A 105 -7.78 -9.78 6.02
CA GLY A 105 -6.45 -10.39 6.20
C GLY A 105 -5.59 -9.78 7.31
N VAL A 106 -6.20 -9.28 8.38
CA VAL A 106 -5.50 -8.86 9.59
C VAL A 106 -5.02 -10.08 10.37
N ASN A 107 -3.73 -10.16 10.70
CA ASN A 107 -3.18 -11.21 11.56
C ASN A 107 -3.48 -10.96 13.05
N VAL A 108 -3.19 -11.94 13.92
CA VAL A 108 -3.38 -11.83 15.39
C VAL A 108 -2.58 -10.68 16.00
N GLY A 109 -1.50 -10.24 15.34
CA GLY A 109 -0.70 -9.07 15.73
C GLY A 109 -1.44 -7.73 15.70
N GLY A 110 -2.62 -7.66 15.04
CA GLY A 110 -3.50 -6.50 15.07
C GLY A 110 -3.04 -5.32 14.20
N LEU A 111 -3.58 -4.14 14.50
CA LEU A 111 -3.27 -2.88 13.82
C LEU A 111 -1.93 -2.33 14.32
N LYS A 112 -0.99 -2.06 13.41
CA LYS A 112 0.27 -1.36 13.71
C LYS A 112 0.09 0.15 13.73
N TYR A 113 -0.83 0.66 12.91
CA TYR A 113 -1.12 2.08 12.80
C TYR A 113 -2.60 2.28 12.47
N PHE A 114 -3.17 3.37 12.99
CA PHE A 114 -4.51 3.85 12.63
C PHE A 114 -4.55 5.39 12.66
N ASN A 115 -4.99 6.00 11.56
CA ASN A 115 -5.23 7.42 11.47
C ASN A 115 -6.73 7.73 11.57
N LYS A 116 -7.12 8.33 12.68
CA LYS A 116 -8.51 8.73 12.96
C LYS A 116 -8.96 9.97 12.19
N GLN A 117 -8.03 10.76 11.63
CA GLN A 117 -8.36 12.04 10.97
C GLN A 117 -8.90 11.88 9.55
N ASN A 118 -8.79 10.70 8.97
CA ASN A 118 -9.23 10.40 7.60
C ASN A 118 -10.55 9.60 7.57
N GLU A 119 -11.34 9.58 8.65
CA GLU A 119 -12.75 9.16 8.62
C GLU A 119 -13.57 10.29 7.98
N LYS A 120 -14.00 10.11 6.73
CA LYS A 120 -14.96 10.99 6.05
C LYS A 120 -16.36 10.39 6.06
#